data_AF-A0A5B1CAS8-F1
#
_entry.id   AF-A0A5B1CAS8-F1
#
_cell.length_a   1.000
_cell.length_b   1.000
_cell.length_c   1.000
_cell.angle_alpha   90.00
_cell.angle_beta   90.00
_cell.angle_gamma   90.00
#
_symmetry.space_group_name_H-M   'P 1'
#
loop_
_entity.id
_entity.type
_entity.pdbx_description
1 polymer ?
#
loop_
_entity_poly.entity_id
_entity_poly.type
_entity_poly.pdbx_seq_one_letter_code
_entity_poly.pdbx_strand_id
1 'polypeptide(L)'
;MRITIACTGAAVVIFFVCLQVFRRRPVMRNVIRSEPPSLFMDTSPYASPILHPDSSMPSATRLLDTLCFVINFAFATLFFMACVISIGAADNPFAFIGGFLFVLPVACYAIAEWLCWYRRRYWLFRPLGILNLLLAAFFVFGLVTNVGEAFIAEDPIDPLFLLFFGLGFAVVAGYLAWCGWRRIHTSATSSDAIPDGG
;
A
#
# COMPACT_ATOMS: atom_id res chain seq x y z
N MET A 1 26.76 9.78 9.61
CA MET A 1 27.04 8.94 8.42
C MET A 1 26.50 7.50 8.53
N ARG A 2 26.35 6.90 9.72
CA ARG A 2 25.90 5.49 9.86
C ARG A 2 24.39 5.26 9.59
N ILE A 3 23.54 6.27 9.80
CA ILE A 3 22.07 6.12 9.74
C ILE A 3 21.49 6.27 8.33
N THR A 4 22.15 7.04 7.47
CA THR A 4 21.80 7.11 6.03
C THR A 4 21.91 5.75 5.36
N ILE A 5 22.89 4.93 5.77
CA ILE A 5 23.07 3.54 5.28
C ILE A 5 21.92 2.64 5.75
N ALA A 6 21.49 2.76 7.01
CA ALA A 6 20.39 1.97 7.56
C ALA A 6 19.04 2.27 6.88
N CYS A 7 18.73 3.56 6.66
CA CYS A 7 17.51 3.96 5.96
C CYS A 7 17.51 3.51 4.48
N THR A 8 18.67 3.58 3.81
CA THR A 8 18.80 3.10 2.43
C THR A 8 18.66 1.58 2.34
N GLY A 9 19.23 0.84 3.29
CA GLY A 9 19.09 -0.61 3.37
C GLY A 9 17.65 -1.06 3.57
N ALA A 10 16.92 -0.42 4.49
CA ALA A 10 15.50 -0.70 4.71
C ALA A 10 14.63 -0.38 3.47
N ALA A 11 14.93 0.71 2.76
CA ALA A 11 14.27 1.06 1.49
C ALA A 11 14.45 -0.03 0.43
N VAL A 12 15.68 -0.53 0.27
CA VAL A 12 16.01 -1.60 -0.68
C VAL A 12 15.31 -2.90 -0.32
N VAL A 13 15.28 -3.27 0.97
CA VAL A 13 14.56 -4.48 1.42
C VAL A 13 13.07 -4.37 1.14
N ILE A 14 12.44 -3.22 1.45
CA ILE A 14 11.02 -2.98 1.15
C ILE A 14 10.80 -3.08 -0.35
N PHE A 15 11.64 -2.45 -1.18
CA PHE A 15 11.55 -2.54 -2.63
C PHE A 15 11.64 -3.97 -3.16
N PHE A 16 12.59 -4.76 -2.66
CA PHE A 16 12.70 -6.17 -3.03
C PHE A 16 11.50 -6.97 -2.56
N VAL A 17 10.98 -6.74 -1.35
CA VAL A 17 9.75 -7.39 -0.87
C VAL A 17 8.56 -7.01 -1.76
N CYS A 18 8.40 -5.74 -2.13
CA CYS A 18 7.38 -5.29 -3.09
C CYS A 18 7.51 -6.05 -4.41
N LEU A 19 8.70 -6.05 -5.01
CA LEU A 19 8.97 -6.75 -6.27
C LEU A 19 8.68 -8.24 -6.17
N GLN A 20 9.04 -8.90 -5.07
CA GLN A 20 8.79 -10.32 -4.86
C GLN A 20 7.30 -10.62 -4.69
N VAL A 21 6.56 -9.76 -3.98
CA VAL A 21 5.10 -9.87 -3.85
C VAL A 21 4.42 -9.74 -5.23
N PHE A 22 4.86 -8.81 -6.07
CA PHE A 22 4.35 -8.66 -7.43
C PHE A 22 4.80 -9.79 -8.37
N ARG A 23 6.04 -10.28 -8.26
CA ARG A 23 6.56 -11.40 -9.07
C ARG A 23 5.89 -12.73 -8.76
N ARG A 24 5.58 -13.01 -7.48
CA ARG A 24 5.04 -14.31 -7.04
C ARG A 24 3.56 -14.53 -7.41
N ARG A 25 2.88 -13.54 -7.98
CA ARG A 25 1.48 -13.65 -8.42
C ARG A 25 1.41 -13.56 -9.96
N PRO A 26 1.65 -14.65 -10.72
CA PRO A 26 1.49 -14.68 -12.18
C PRO A 26 0.00 -14.68 -12.55
N VAL A 27 -0.69 -13.56 -12.31
CA VAL A 27 -2.16 -13.47 -12.51
C VAL A 27 -2.55 -13.14 -13.95
N MET A 28 -1.58 -12.93 -14.84
CA MET A 28 -1.86 -12.84 -16.27
C MET A 28 -1.91 -14.20 -16.99
N ARG A 29 -1.56 -15.34 -16.35
CA ARG A 29 -1.46 -16.62 -17.09
C ARG A 29 -2.76 -17.39 -17.24
N ASN A 30 -3.79 -17.10 -16.46
CA ASN A 30 -5.03 -17.89 -16.45
C ASN A 30 -6.24 -17.22 -17.10
N VAL A 31 -6.11 -16.02 -17.68
CA VAL A 31 -7.21 -15.36 -18.41
C VAL A 31 -7.32 -15.84 -19.87
N ILE A 32 -6.35 -16.61 -20.38
CA ILE A 32 -6.33 -17.08 -21.78
C ILE A 32 -6.78 -18.54 -21.93
N ARG A 33 -7.06 -19.28 -20.84
CA ARG A 33 -7.48 -20.69 -20.91
C ARG A 33 -8.87 -20.91 -20.32
N SER A 34 -9.87 -20.35 -20.98
CA SER A 34 -11.25 -20.81 -20.88
C SER A 34 -11.72 -21.22 -22.28
N GLU A 35 -11.21 -22.36 -22.76
CA GLU A 35 -11.94 -23.13 -23.75
C GLU A 35 -13.14 -23.76 -23.01
N PRO A 36 -14.39 -23.47 -23.40
CA PRO A 36 -15.54 -24.08 -22.75
C PRO A 36 -15.57 -25.58 -23.08
N PRO A 37 -15.68 -26.47 -22.07
CA PRO A 37 -16.15 -27.83 -22.33
C PRO A 37 -17.60 -27.73 -22.83
N SER A 38 -17.83 -28.36 -23.98
CA SER A 38 -19.11 -28.53 -24.64
C SER A 38 -20.23 -28.97 -23.69
N LEU A 39 -21.12 -28.03 -23.36
CA LEU A 39 -22.56 -28.09 -23.61
C LEU A 39 -23.23 -29.49 -23.51
N PHE A 40 -23.70 -29.86 -22.32
CA PHE A 40 -24.97 -30.60 -22.21
C PHE A 40 -26.04 -29.55 -21.85
N MET A 41 -26.87 -29.24 -22.84
CA MET A 41 -27.89 -28.20 -22.85
C MET A 41 -29.19 -28.77 -22.30
N ASP A 42 -29.54 -28.45 -21.06
CA ASP A 42 -30.92 -28.54 -20.59
C ASP A 42 -31.44 -27.12 -20.37
N THR A 43 -31.78 -26.48 -21.50
CA THR A 43 -32.33 -25.11 -21.53
C THR A 43 -33.85 -25.16 -21.53
N SER A 44 -34.46 -24.78 -20.40
CA SER A 44 -35.77 -24.14 -20.45
C SER A 44 -35.59 -22.74 -21.07
N PRO A 45 -36.24 -22.42 -22.21
CA PRO A 45 -36.10 -21.12 -22.89
C PRO A 45 -36.73 -19.95 -22.12
N TYR A 46 -37.30 -20.18 -20.93
CA TYR A 46 -37.98 -19.17 -20.11
C TYR A 46 -37.33 -18.93 -18.75
N ALA A 47 -36.16 -19.50 -18.47
CA ALA A 47 -35.43 -19.16 -17.26
C ALA A 47 -34.87 -17.73 -17.38
N SER A 48 -35.65 -16.74 -16.95
CA SER A 48 -35.16 -15.38 -16.74
C SER A 48 -33.93 -15.47 -15.84
N PRO A 49 -32.81 -14.78 -16.18
CA PRO A 49 -31.66 -14.71 -15.28
C PRO A 49 -32.19 -14.29 -13.91
N ILE A 50 -32.03 -15.16 -12.91
CA ILE A 50 -32.30 -14.78 -11.52
C ILE A 50 -31.24 -13.71 -11.24
N LEU A 51 -31.63 -12.45 -11.42
CA LEU A 51 -30.90 -11.31 -10.92
C LEU A 51 -30.88 -11.53 -9.41
N HIS A 52 -29.81 -12.11 -8.88
CA HIS A 52 -29.59 -12.07 -7.45
C HIS A 52 -29.59 -10.59 -7.10
N PRO A 53 -30.61 -10.09 -6.37
CA PRO A 53 -30.72 -8.68 -6.08
C PRO A 53 -29.41 -8.28 -5.43
N ASP A 54 -28.73 -7.36 -6.10
CA ASP A 54 -27.44 -6.81 -5.71
C ASP A 54 -27.42 -6.69 -4.19
N SER A 55 -26.50 -7.41 -3.56
CA SER A 55 -26.09 -7.10 -2.19
C SER A 55 -25.51 -5.70 -2.25
N SER A 56 -26.39 -4.71 -2.11
CA SER A 56 -26.07 -3.30 -2.13
C SER A 56 -25.08 -3.09 -1.01
N MET A 57 -23.78 -3.08 -1.34
CA MET A 57 -22.75 -2.79 -0.35
C MET A 57 -23.13 -1.47 0.31
N PRO A 58 -23.25 -1.43 1.65
CA PRO A 58 -23.72 -0.26 2.35
C PRO A 58 -22.93 0.97 1.90
N SER A 59 -23.63 2.04 1.51
CA SER A 59 -23.06 3.26 0.92
C SER A 59 -21.89 3.84 1.75
N ALA A 60 -21.92 3.66 3.06
CA ALA A 60 -20.88 4.06 3.99
C ALA A 60 -19.50 3.42 3.73
N THR A 61 -19.44 2.15 3.28
CA THR A 61 -18.15 1.48 3.03
C THR A 61 -17.47 2.04 1.78
N ARG A 62 -18.26 2.37 0.75
CA ARG A 62 -17.74 3.01 -0.48
C ARG A 62 -17.14 4.39 -0.22
N LEU A 63 -17.75 5.18 0.66
CA LEU A 63 -17.24 6.51 1.01
C LEU A 63 -15.91 6.40 1.77
N LEU A 64 -15.84 5.52 2.78
CA LEU A 64 -14.61 5.27 3.53
C LEU A 64 -13.47 4.75 2.64
N ASP A 65 -13.77 3.85 1.69
CA ASP A 65 -12.75 3.34 0.76
C ASP A 65 -12.24 4.43 -0.18
N THR A 66 -13.13 5.32 -0.62
CA THR A 66 -12.76 6.47 -1.46
C THR A 66 -11.93 7.48 -0.68
N LEU A 67 -12.28 7.79 0.58
CA LEU A 67 -11.47 8.67 1.43
C LEU A 67 -10.08 8.08 1.69
N CYS A 68 -9.99 6.80 2.05
CA CYS A 68 -8.71 6.11 2.23
C CYS A 68 -7.87 6.14 0.94
N PHE A 69 -8.49 5.95 -0.23
CA PHE A 69 -7.82 6.08 -1.51
C PHE A 69 -7.26 7.48 -1.73
N VAL A 70 -8.07 8.53 -1.57
CA VAL A 70 -7.66 9.93 -1.77
C VAL A 70 -6.50 10.28 -0.86
N ILE A 71 -6.57 9.89 0.42
CA ILE A 71 -5.52 10.17 1.39
C ILE A 71 -4.23 9.39 1.06
N ASN A 72 -4.31 8.08 0.76
CA ASN A 72 -3.14 7.28 0.38
C ASN A 72 -2.48 7.80 -0.91
N PHE A 73 -3.29 8.20 -1.88
CA PHE A 73 -2.81 8.76 -3.14
C PHE A 73 -2.16 10.13 -2.96
N ALA A 74 -2.74 10.98 -2.10
CA ALA A 74 -2.15 12.27 -1.73
C ALA A 74 -0.79 12.07 -1.04
N PHE A 75 -0.68 11.16 -0.07
CA PHE A 75 0.60 10.81 0.54
C PHE A 75 1.61 10.31 -0.49
N ALA A 76 1.22 9.36 -1.36
CA ALA A 76 2.12 8.85 -2.39
C ALA A 76 2.63 9.97 -3.33
N THR A 77 1.77 10.92 -3.67
CA THR A 77 2.14 12.08 -4.49
C THR A 77 3.11 13.01 -3.76
N LEU A 78 2.86 13.29 -2.48
CA LEU A 78 3.77 14.09 -1.64
C LEU A 78 5.13 13.42 -1.50
N PHE A 79 5.17 12.10 -1.29
CA PHE A 79 6.41 11.32 -1.25
C PHE A 79 7.14 11.35 -2.58
N PHE A 80 6.43 11.23 -3.69
CA PHE A 80 7.01 11.31 -5.02
C PHE A 80 7.65 12.69 -5.26
N MET A 81 6.93 13.78 -4.94
CA MET A 81 7.46 15.14 -5.02
C MET A 81 8.68 15.33 -4.12
N ALA A 82 8.65 14.82 -2.89
CA ALA A 82 9.79 14.87 -1.99
C ALA A 82 11.01 14.13 -2.56
N CYS A 83 10.81 12.98 -3.22
CA CYS A 83 11.90 12.26 -3.90
C CYS A 83 12.48 13.07 -5.07
N VAL A 84 11.63 13.71 -5.88
CA VAL A 84 12.07 14.56 -7.00
C VAL A 84 12.85 15.77 -6.49
N ILE A 85 12.37 16.42 -5.42
CA ILE A 85 13.07 17.54 -4.77
C ILE A 85 14.41 17.06 -4.22
N SER A 86 14.43 15.91 -3.54
CA SER A 86 15.66 15.31 -3.01
C SER A 86 16.69 15.01 -4.10
N ILE A 87 16.26 14.62 -5.31
CA ILE A 87 17.15 14.37 -6.45
C ILE A 87 17.67 15.70 -7.01
N GLY A 88 16.80 16.70 -7.17
CA GLY A 88 17.15 17.98 -7.79
C GLY A 88 17.97 18.91 -6.90
N ALA A 89 17.77 18.83 -5.58
CA ALA A 89 18.47 19.65 -4.57
C ALA A 89 19.62 18.89 -3.89
N ALA A 90 20.02 17.72 -4.41
CA ALA A 90 21.05 16.90 -3.77
C ALA A 90 22.44 17.53 -3.90
N ASP A 91 22.85 18.27 -2.87
CA ASP A 91 24.26 18.62 -2.65
C ASP A 91 25.06 17.41 -2.11
N ASN A 92 24.36 16.34 -1.70
CA ASN A 92 24.92 15.13 -1.14
C ASN A 92 24.55 13.89 -1.98
N PRO A 93 25.52 13.05 -2.40
CA PRO A 93 25.27 11.86 -3.20
C PRO A 93 24.33 10.85 -2.53
N PHE A 94 24.29 10.81 -1.19
CA PHE A 94 23.38 9.91 -0.47
C PHE A 94 21.93 10.37 -0.55
N ALA A 95 21.67 11.68 -0.58
CA ALA A 95 20.31 12.21 -0.77
C ALA A 95 19.81 11.91 -2.19
N PHE A 96 20.70 12.00 -3.19
CA PHE A 96 20.40 11.61 -4.56
C PHE A 96 20.03 10.13 -4.68
N ILE A 97 20.89 9.24 -4.15
CA ILE A 97 20.67 7.79 -4.19
C ILE A 97 19.39 7.40 -3.44
N GLY A 98 19.17 7.99 -2.27
CA GLY A 98 17.94 7.79 -1.49
C GLY A 98 16.71 8.18 -2.29
N GLY A 99 16.66 9.41 -2.81
CA GLY A 99 15.56 9.89 -3.64
C GLY A 99 15.30 8.96 -4.83
N PHE A 100 16.33 8.61 -5.59
CA PHE A 100 16.22 7.72 -6.75
C PHE A 100 15.67 6.33 -6.40
N LEU A 101 16.16 5.72 -5.31
CA LEU A 101 15.69 4.41 -4.85
C LEU A 101 14.24 4.43 -4.35
N PHE A 102 13.76 5.56 -3.83
CA PHE A 102 12.38 5.70 -3.35
C PHE A 102 11.37 6.10 -4.45
N VAL A 103 11.79 6.76 -5.53
CA VAL A 103 10.90 7.17 -6.64
C VAL A 103 10.10 5.97 -7.16
N LEU A 104 10.78 4.87 -7.47
CA LEU A 104 10.14 3.73 -8.13
C LEU A 104 9.17 2.96 -7.21
N PRO A 105 9.50 2.60 -5.96
CA PRO A 105 8.55 2.04 -5.00
C PRO A 105 7.32 2.94 -4.78
N VAL A 106 7.51 4.25 -4.64
CA VAL A 106 6.42 5.21 -4.41
C VAL A 106 5.51 5.31 -5.65
N ALA A 107 6.09 5.38 -6.84
CA ALA A 107 5.34 5.39 -8.09
C ALA A 107 4.55 4.08 -8.29
N CYS A 108 5.19 2.93 -8.05
CA CYS A 108 4.50 1.63 -8.10
C CYS A 108 3.34 1.55 -7.10
N TYR A 109 3.53 2.07 -5.89
CA TYR A 109 2.47 2.14 -4.87
C TYR A 109 1.30 3.02 -5.35
N ALA A 110 1.57 4.22 -5.86
CA ALA A 110 0.55 5.13 -6.38
C ALA A 110 -0.25 4.50 -7.54
N ILE A 111 0.44 3.83 -8.47
CA ILE A 111 -0.18 3.12 -9.60
C ILE A 111 -1.02 1.95 -9.10
N ALA A 112 -0.51 1.15 -8.17
CA ALA A 112 -1.24 0.02 -7.61
C ALA A 112 -2.52 0.48 -6.92
N GLU A 113 -2.45 1.61 -6.22
CA GLU A 113 -3.59 2.17 -5.50
C GLU A 113 -4.63 2.78 -6.44
N TRP A 114 -4.18 3.47 -7.49
CA TRP A 114 -5.03 3.89 -8.61
C TRP A 114 -5.73 2.72 -9.29
N LEU A 115 -5.00 1.64 -9.62
CA LEU A 115 -5.55 0.45 -10.25
C LEU A 115 -6.54 -0.29 -9.34
N CYS A 116 -6.26 -0.35 -8.04
CA CYS A 116 -7.13 -0.96 -7.04
C CYS A 116 -8.49 -0.24 -7.02
N TRP A 117 -8.48 1.10 -6.97
CA TRP A 117 -9.68 1.92 -6.97
C TRP A 117 -10.42 1.89 -8.31
N TYR A 118 -9.71 2.16 -9.43
CA TYR A 118 -10.31 2.26 -10.76
C TYR A 118 -10.89 0.92 -11.26
N ARG A 119 -10.14 -0.19 -11.09
CA ARG A 119 -10.55 -1.51 -11.61
C ARG A 119 -11.30 -2.37 -10.59
N ARG A 120 -11.53 -1.87 -9.37
CA ARG A 120 -12.15 -2.61 -8.24
C ARG A 120 -11.58 -4.03 -8.07
N ARG A 121 -10.26 -4.15 -8.18
CA ARG A 121 -9.58 -5.45 -8.19
C ARG A 121 -9.28 -5.91 -6.76
N TYR A 122 -10.19 -6.66 -6.16
CA TYR A 122 -10.15 -7.09 -4.74
C TYR A 122 -8.87 -7.84 -4.34
N TRP A 123 -8.28 -8.62 -5.25
CA TRP A 123 -7.03 -9.35 -5.01
C TRP A 123 -5.81 -8.45 -4.68
N LEU A 124 -5.84 -7.17 -5.06
CA LEU A 124 -4.80 -6.18 -4.73
C LEU A 124 -4.93 -5.62 -3.31
N PHE A 125 -6.07 -5.79 -2.62
CA PHE A 125 -6.28 -5.25 -1.27
C PHE A 125 -5.27 -5.79 -0.26
N ARG A 126 -5.01 -7.11 -0.26
CA ARG A 126 -4.04 -7.74 0.65
C ARG A 126 -2.61 -7.23 0.46
N PRO A 127 -2.01 -7.26 -0.75
CA PRO A 127 -0.65 -6.77 -0.93
C PRO A 127 -0.54 -5.27 -0.60
N LEU A 128 -1.50 -4.43 -1.00
CA LEU A 128 -1.51 -3.00 -0.60
C LEU A 128 -1.62 -2.82 0.92
N GLY A 129 -2.41 -3.65 1.61
CA GLY A 129 -2.50 -3.63 3.07
C GLY A 129 -1.15 -3.97 3.74
N ILE A 130 -0.45 -4.98 3.23
CA ILE A 130 0.90 -5.33 3.70
C ILE A 130 1.89 -4.20 3.43
N LEU A 131 1.83 -3.56 2.25
CA LEU A 131 2.67 -2.40 1.93
C LEU A 131 2.43 -1.24 2.91
N ASN A 132 1.17 -0.95 3.24
CA ASN A 132 0.85 0.08 4.23
C ASN A 132 1.43 -0.23 5.62
N LEU A 133 1.37 -1.49 6.07
CA LEU A 133 1.99 -1.89 7.33
C LEU A 133 3.52 -1.79 7.29
N LEU A 134 4.15 -2.17 6.18
CA LEU A 134 5.60 -2.03 6.01
C LEU A 134 6.04 -0.57 5.99
N LEU A 135 5.29 0.30 5.32
CA LEU A 135 5.52 1.74 5.37
C LEU A 135 5.35 2.25 6.80
N ALA A 136 4.26 1.89 7.49
CA ALA A 136 4.04 2.30 8.88
C ALA A 136 5.22 1.90 9.78
N ALA A 137 5.71 0.67 9.67
CA ALA A 137 6.89 0.20 10.40
C ALA A 137 8.14 1.02 10.05
N PHE A 138 8.33 1.38 8.78
CA PHE A 138 9.42 2.24 8.33
C PHE A 138 9.34 3.66 8.92
N PHE A 139 8.15 4.25 9.01
CA PHE A 139 7.95 5.53 9.67
C PHE A 139 8.25 5.46 11.17
N VAL A 140 7.77 4.41 11.86
CA VAL A 140 8.08 4.21 13.28
C VAL A 140 9.59 4.07 13.49
N PHE A 141 10.26 3.30 12.62
CA PHE A 141 11.71 3.17 12.67
C PHE A 141 12.40 4.53 12.48
N GLY A 142 12.04 5.27 11.43
CA GLY A 142 12.57 6.61 11.17
C GLY A 142 12.32 7.58 12.31
N LEU A 143 11.15 7.55 12.93
CA LEU A 143 10.82 8.34 14.11
C LEU A 143 11.77 8.00 15.27
N VAL A 144 11.87 6.72 15.63
CA VAL A 144 12.70 6.26 16.76
C VAL A 144 14.17 6.58 16.52
N THR A 145 14.69 6.41 15.31
CA THR A 145 16.10 6.72 15.02
C THR A 145 16.39 8.22 15.11
N ASN A 146 15.56 9.07 14.50
CA ASN A 146 15.81 10.51 14.51
C ASN A 146 15.60 11.13 15.90
N VAL A 147 14.55 10.71 16.61
CA VAL A 147 14.30 11.16 17.99
C VAL A 147 15.38 10.62 18.93
N GLY A 148 15.80 9.36 18.76
CA GLY A 148 16.89 8.76 19.53
C GLY A 148 18.22 9.48 19.32
N GLU A 149 18.56 9.86 18.09
CA GLU A 149 19.73 10.69 17.80
C GLU A 149 19.64 12.06 18.48
N ALA A 150 18.47 12.72 18.42
CA ALA A 150 18.26 14.00 19.08
C ALA A 150 18.48 13.93 20.60
N PHE A 151 18.12 12.81 21.23
CA PHE A 151 18.34 12.59 22.67
C PHE A 151 19.80 12.31 23.06
N ILE A 152 20.63 11.85 22.14
CA ILE A 152 22.04 11.54 22.40
C ILE A 152 22.94 12.73 22.01
N ALA A 153 22.43 13.66 21.20
CA ALA A 153 23.15 14.87 20.83
C ALA A 153 23.43 15.75 22.07
N GLU A 154 24.59 16.41 22.07
CA GLU A 154 24.97 17.36 23.12
C GLU A 154 24.19 18.69 23.02
N ASP A 155 23.62 18.97 21.85
CA ASP A 155 22.85 20.18 21.58
C ASP A 155 21.45 20.15 22.23
N PRO A 156 20.93 21.30 22.69
CA PRO A 156 19.59 21.37 23.24
C PRO A 156 18.53 21.00 22.18
N ILE A 157 17.64 20.06 22.53
CA ILE A 157 16.58 19.60 21.65
C ILE A 157 15.52 20.70 21.49
N ASP A 158 15.25 21.09 20.24
CA ASP A 158 14.14 22.00 19.94
C ASP A 158 12.79 21.31 20.21
N PRO A 159 11.95 21.82 21.14
CA PRO A 159 10.64 21.25 21.39
C PRO A 159 9.71 21.31 20.18
N LEU A 160 9.89 22.29 19.28
CA LEU A 160 9.10 22.36 18.04
C LEU A 160 9.46 21.23 17.08
N PHE A 161 10.74 20.84 17.02
CA PHE A 161 11.15 19.66 16.26
C PHE A 161 10.43 18.40 16.77
N LEU A 162 10.48 18.13 18.07
CA LEU A 162 9.78 16.96 18.64
C LEU A 162 8.28 17.01 18.39
N LEU A 163 7.66 18.19 18.50
CA LEU A 163 6.24 18.35 18.25
C LEU A 163 5.89 18.06 16.78
N PHE A 164 6.50 18.76 15.83
CA PHE A 164 6.12 18.63 14.42
C PHE A 164 6.60 17.33 13.78
N PHE A 165 7.87 16.97 14.01
CA PHE A 165 8.43 15.74 13.47
C PHE A 165 7.83 14.52 14.16
N GLY A 166 7.80 14.53 15.50
CA GLY A 166 7.28 13.42 16.29
C GLY A 166 5.80 13.16 16.04
N LEU A 167 4.96 14.18 16.16
CA LEU A 167 3.52 14.05 15.93
C LEU A 167 3.22 13.72 14.47
N GLY A 168 3.90 14.37 13.52
CA GLY A 168 3.71 14.13 12.10
C GLY A 168 3.97 12.66 11.73
N PHE A 169 5.13 12.12 12.13
CA PHE A 169 5.47 10.73 11.88
C PHE A 169 4.53 9.75 12.61
N ALA A 170 4.17 10.03 13.87
CA ALA A 170 3.26 9.19 14.63
C ALA A 170 1.85 9.13 14.00
N VAL A 171 1.31 10.27 13.55
CA VAL A 171 0.00 10.35 12.89
C VAL A 171 0.02 9.59 11.56
N VAL A 172 1.06 9.80 10.73
CA VAL A 172 1.18 9.10 9.44
C VAL A 172 1.35 7.60 9.65
N ALA A 173 2.22 7.18 10.58
CA ALA A 173 2.41 5.77 10.91
C ALA A 173 1.12 5.11 11.42
N GLY A 174 0.41 5.76 12.35
CA GLY A 174 -0.85 5.27 12.89
C GLY A 174 -1.93 5.14 11.82
N TYR A 175 -2.04 6.14 10.93
CA TYR A 175 -2.97 6.12 9.81
C TYR A 175 -2.68 4.96 8.83
N LEU A 176 -1.42 4.78 8.44
CA LEU A 176 -1.00 3.70 7.55
C LEU A 176 -1.20 2.33 8.20
N ALA A 177 -0.88 2.20 9.49
CA ALA A 177 -1.09 0.98 10.26
C ALA A 177 -2.57 0.59 10.30
N TRP A 178 -3.44 1.56 10.62
CA TRP A 178 -4.88 1.39 10.62
C TRP A 178 -5.41 0.96 9.24
N CYS A 179 -5.00 1.64 8.17
CA CYS A 179 -5.42 1.32 6.81
C CYS A 179 -4.94 -0.07 6.37
N GLY A 180 -3.70 -0.43 6.68
CA GLY A 180 -3.12 -1.74 6.39
C GLY A 180 -3.85 -2.86 7.12
N TRP A 181 -4.08 -2.68 8.42
CA TRP A 181 -4.83 -3.61 9.27
C TRP A 181 -6.24 -3.88 8.73
N ARG A 182 -7.00 -2.80 8.45
CA ARG A 182 -8.36 -2.88 7.92
C ARG A 182 -8.40 -3.69 6.62
N ARG A 183 -7.52 -3.39 5.66
CA ARG A 183 -7.49 -4.07 4.35
C ARG A 183 -7.19 -5.56 4.45
N ILE A 184 -6.33 -5.97 5.37
CA ILE A 184 -6.02 -7.38 5.60
C ILE A 184 -7.22 -8.12 6.18
N HIS A 185 -7.91 -7.52 7.16
CA HIS A 185 -9.06 -8.14 7.83
C HIS A 185 -10.29 -8.23 6.94
N THR A 186 -10.60 -7.20 6.16
CA THR A 186 -11.73 -7.24 5.21
C THR A 186 -11.54 -8.31 4.13
N SER A 187 -10.28 -8.65 3.80
CA SER A 187 -9.97 -9.69 2.81
C SER A 187 -10.01 -11.12 3.36
N ALA A 188 -10.10 -11.32 4.68
CA ALA A 188 -10.19 -12.65 5.29
C ALA A 188 -11.61 -13.21 5.15
N THR A 189 -12.61 -12.39 5.44
CA THR A 189 -14.03 -12.76 5.46
C THR A 189 -14.57 -13.23 4.11
N SER A 190 -13.95 -12.83 2.99
CA SER A 190 -14.39 -13.24 1.65
C SER A 190 -13.88 -14.61 1.20
N SER A 191 -12.89 -15.19 1.88
CA SER A 191 -12.32 -16.49 1.48
C SER A 191 -13.10 -17.69 2.04
N ASP A 192 -13.82 -17.49 3.15
CA ASP A 192 -14.57 -18.56 3.84
C ASP A 192 -15.97 -18.81 3.25
N ALA A 193 -16.36 -18.02 2.24
CA ALA A 193 -17.67 -18.10 1.59
C ALA A 193 -17.66 -18.97 0.31
N ILE A 194 -16.60 -19.73 0.06
CA ILE A 194 -16.63 -20.79 -0.96
C ILE A 194 -17.21 -22.01 -0.22
N PRO A 195 -18.50 -22.34 -0.38
CA PRO A 195 -19.01 -23.60 0.14
C PRO A 195 -18.24 -24.71 -0.56
N ASP A 196 -17.63 -25.59 0.24
CA ASP A 196 -17.08 -26.86 -0.23
C ASP A 196 -18.23 -27.64 -0.87
N GLY A 197 -18.41 -27.44 -2.17
CA GLY A 197 -19.20 -28.34 -3.00
C GLY A 197 -18.44 -29.65 -3.08
N GLY A 198 -18.96 -30.65 -2.39
CA GLY A 198 -18.50 -32.04 -2.45
C GLY A 198 -18.62 -32.67 -3.82
#